data_AF-A0A645AIY9-F1
#
_entry.id   AF-A0A645AIY9-F1
#
_cell.length_a   1.000
_cell.length_b   1.000
_cell.length_c   1.000
_cell.angle_alpha   90.00
_cell.angle_beta   90.00
_cell.angle_gamma   90.00
#
_symmetry.space_group_name_H-M   'P 1'
#
loop_
_entity.id
_entity.type
_entity.pdbx_description
1 polymer ?
#
loop_
_entity_poly.entity_id
_entity_poly.type
_entity_poly.pdbx_seq_one_letter_code
_entity_poly.pdbx_strand_id
1 'polypeptide(L)'
;MYLGVHTPADVLTSLGIALLLVMLAYPLFNRAWNNAKWFIPLFGALLAVGIALILYIERIPLPENAILQFSADCAESSYKMFGGAIGLCFILWLEPKYIRFSEKAVWWAQIIKVALGLGLVVAVQAFTKTPLLALSGGLNWGNSIRYFLMVLVGGALWPLSFRFFGKLGRKKEPAA
;
A
#
# COMPACT_ATOMS: atom_id res chain seq x y z
N MET A 1 -10.17 10.71 23.28
CA MET A 1 -10.65 11.26 24.57
C MET A 1 -11.41 12.56 24.41
N TYR A 2 -10.90 13.60 23.73
CA TYR A 2 -11.63 14.88 23.56
C TYR A 2 -13.02 14.73 22.93
N LEU A 3 -13.17 13.83 21.95
CA LEU A 3 -14.45 13.53 21.29
C LEU A 3 -15.36 12.56 22.09
N GLY A 4 -14.98 12.15 23.31
CA GLY A 4 -15.80 11.26 24.16
C GLY A 4 -15.89 9.79 23.73
N VAL A 5 -15.29 9.39 22.61
CA VAL A 5 -15.42 8.03 22.01
C VAL A 5 -14.38 7.00 22.48
N HIS A 6 -13.42 7.37 23.33
CA HIS A 6 -12.36 6.46 23.82
C HIS A 6 -12.09 6.68 25.30
N THR A 7 -11.93 5.59 26.04
CA THR A 7 -11.47 5.62 27.43
C THR A 7 -9.95 5.78 27.50
N PRO A 8 -9.38 6.24 28.64
CA PRO A 8 -7.92 6.24 28.82
C PRO A 8 -7.29 4.85 28.63
N ALA A 9 -8.00 3.79 29.03
CA ALA A 9 -7.54 2.42 28.89
C ALA A 9 -7.38 2.02 27.42
N ASP A 10 -8.32 2.39 26.55
CA ASP A 10 -8.25 2.11 25.10
C ASP A 10 -7.04 2.79 24.45
N VAL A 11 -6.78 4.05 24.84
CA VAL A 11 -5.65 4.83 24.33
C VAL A 11 -4.32 4.24 24.80
N LEU A 12 -4.20 3.89 26.08
CA LEU A 12 -2.97 3.28 26.61
C LEU A 12 -2.73 1.88 26.03
N THR A 13 -3.80 1.11 25.83
CA THR A 13 -3.73 -0.23 25.22
C THR A 13 -3.27 -0.15 23.77
N SER A 14 -3.86 0.74 22.97
CA SER A 14 -3.43 0.94 21.58
C SER A 14 -2.00 1.46 21.48
N LEU A 15 -1.57 2.34 22.40
CA LEU A 15 -0.17 2.78 22.50
C LEU A 15 0.77 1.62 22.82
N GLY A 16 0.42 0.77 23.79
CA GLY A 16 1.20 -0.41 24.15
C GLY A 16 1.32 -1.40 23.00
N ILE A 17 0.22 -1.66 22.29
CA ILE A 17 0.21 -2.52 21.09
C ILE A 17 1.09 -1.91 20.00
N ALA A 18 0.99 -0.60 19.75
CA ALA A 18 1.80 0.07 18.74
C ALA A 18 3.31 -0.03 19.07
N LEU A 19 3.69 0.20 20.33
CA LEU A 19 5.07 0.06 20.79
C LEU A 19 5.57 -1.38 20.59
N LEU A 20 4.78 -2.38 21.01
CA LEU A 20 5.10 -3.78 20.84
C LEU A 20 5.28 -4.15 19.36
N LEU A 21 4.38 -3.69 18.49
CA LEU A 21 4.48 -3.89 17.04
C LEU A 21 5.76 -3.26 16.48
N VAL A 22 6.13 -2.05 16.90
CA VAL A 22 7.37 -1.41 16.46
C VAL A 22 8.60 -2.19 16.94
N MET A 23 8.62 -2.63 18.20
CA MET A 23 9.72 -3.41 18.76
C MET A 23 9.91 -4.76 18.04
N LEU A 24 8.83 -5.36 17.55
CA LEU A 24 8.88 -6.60 16.77
C LEU A 24 9.21 -6.35 15.29
N ALA A 25 8.58 -5.34 14.68
CA ALA A 25 8.72 -5.06 13.26
C ALA A 25 10.09 -4.48 12.91
N TYR A 26 10.61 -3.54 13.70
CA TYR A 26 11.89 -2.87 13.44
C TYR A 26 13.06 -3.85 13.22
N PRO A 27 13.35 -4.82 14.11
CA PRO A 27 14.46 -5.75 13.90
C PRO A 27 14.25 -6.65 12.69
N LEU A 28 13.01 -7.01 12.35
CA LEU A 28 12.69 -7.80 11.15
C LEU A 28 12.97 -7.00 9.88
N PHE A 29 12.48 -5.75 9.81
CA PHE A 29 12.74 -4.87 8.67
C PHE A 29 14.22 -4.52 8.54
N ASN A 30 14.92 -4.28 9.65
CA ASN A 30 16.35 -4.01 9.62
C ASN A 30 17.14 -5.23 9.07
N ARG A 31 16.74 -6.47 9.44
CA ARG A 31 17.32 -7.68 8.82
C ARG A 31 17.02 -7.78 7.33
N ALA A 32 15.79 -7.46 6.91
CA ALA A 32 15.39 -7.45 5.50
C ALA A 32 16.15 -6.43 4.66
N TRP A 33 16.40 -5.24 5.22
CA TRP A 33 17.15 -4.19 4.53
C TRP A 33 18.63 -4.55 4.38
N ASN A 34 19.23 -5.18 5.40
CA ASN A 34 20.63 -5.62 5.35
C ASN A 34 20.82 -6.92 4.52
N ASN A 35 19.80 -7.77 4.44
CA ASN A 35 19.84 -9.01 3.68
C ASN A 35 18.47 -9.28 3.03
N ALA A 36 18.39 -9.01 1.73
CA ALA A 36 17.16 -9.07 0.95
C ALA A 36 16.44 -10.43 0.99
N LYS A 37 17.12 -11.53 1.37
CA LYS A 37 16.48 -12.86 1.52
C LYS A 37 15.37 -12.84 2.58
N TRP A 38 15.47 -11.98 3.59
CA TRP A 38 14.45 -11.84 4.64
C TRP A 38 13.16 -11.16 4.16
N PHE A 39 13.14 -10.51 2.99
CA PHE A 39 11.88 -10.04 2.41
C PHE A 39 10.94 -11.18 2.04
N ILE A 40 11.47 -12.36 1.66
CA ILE A 40 10.64 -13.52 1.28
C ILE A 40 9.76 -13.99 2.45
N PRO A 41 10.30 -14.35 3.64
CA PRO A 41 9.46 -14.75 4.76
C PRO A 41 8.56 -13.61 5.26
N LEU A 42 8.99 -12.35 5.13
CA LEU A 42 8.17 -11.20 5.53
C LEU A 42 6.95 -11.01 4.61
N PHE A 43 7.13 -11.15 3.29
CA PHE A 43 6.02 -11.16 2.33
C PHE A 43 5.13 -12.37 2.54
N GLY A 44 5.72 -13.53 2.79
CA GLY A 44 4.98 -14.75 3.14
C GLY A 44 4.07 -14.53 4.34
N ALA A 45 4.61 -13.97 5.44
CA ALA A 45 3.84 -13.65 6.64
C ALA A 45 2.73 -12.62 6.37
N LEU A 46 3.05 -11.53 5.66
CA LEU A 46 2.07 -10.48 5.33
C LEU A 46 0.90 -11.04 4.51
N LEU A 47 1.19 -11.83 3.47
CA LEU A 47 0.17 -12.44 2.62
C LEU A 47 -0.61 -13.53 3.37
N ALA A 48 0.06 -14.33 4.21
CA ALA A 48 -0.60 -15.34 5.03
C ALA A 48 -1.61 -14.72 6.01
N VAL A 49 -1.23 -13.62 6.68
CA VAL A 49 -2.15 -12.88 7.56
C VAL A 49 -3.33 -12.29 6.78
N GLY A 50 -3.06 -11.72 5.59
CA GLY A 50 -4.13 -11.20 4.72
C GLY A 50 -5.10 -12.28 4.25
N ILE A 51 -4.60 -13.46 3.85
CA ILE A 51 -5.42 -14.61 3.47
C ILE A 51 -6.22 -15.11 4.68
N ALA A 52 -5.58 -15.25 5.84
CA ALA A 52 -6.25 -15.68 7.06
C ALA A 52 -7.39 -14.72 7.46
N LEU A 53 -7.19 -13.41 7.31
CA LEU A 53 -8.22 -12.40 7.55
C LEU A 53 -9.40 -12.54 6.58
N ILE A 54 -9.13 -12.69 5.28
CA ILE A 54 -10.18 -12.90 4.28
C ILE A 54 -10.95 -14.20 4.57
N LEU A 55 -10.24 -15.29 4.86
CA LEU A 55 -10.86 -16.56 5.22
C LEU A 55 -11.72 -16.44 6.48
N TYR A 56 -11.25 -15.72 7.49
CA TYR A 56 -12.03 -15.46 8.71
C TYR A 56 -13.34 -14.73 8.37
N ILE A 57 -13.27 -13.65 7.60
CA ILE A 57 -14.45 -12.85 7.24
C ILE A 57 -15.45 -13.65 6.39
N GLU A 58 -14.97 -14.46 5.45
CA GLU A 58 -15.82 -15.19 4.50
C GLU A 58 -16.39 -16.51 5.07
N ARG A 59 -15.75 -17.09 6.10
CA ARG A 59 -16.11 -18.42 6.62
C ARG A 59 -16.76 -18.40 7.99
N ILE A 60 -16.47 -17.40 8.81
CA ILE A 60 -17.01 -17.34 10.17
C ILE A 60 -18.36 -16.62 10.14
N PRO A 61 -19.44 -17.25 10.63
CA PRO A 61 -20.74 -16.63 10.66
C PRO A 61 -20.75 -15.40 11.57
N LEU A 62 -21.51 -14.40 11.16
CA LEU A 62 -21.71 -13.18 11.93
C LEU A 62 -22.51 -13.50 13.21
N PRO A 63 -22.13 -12.92 14.36
CA PRO A 63 -22.94 -13.05 15.57
C PRO A 63 -24.29 -12.34 15.38
N GLU A 64 -25.32 -12.79 16.10
CA GLU A 64 -26.70 -12.29 15.93
C GLU A 64 -26.85 -10.77 16.16
N ASN A 65 -25.97 -10.19 16.98
CA ASN A 65 -25.93 -8.76 17.27
C ASN A 65 -24.99 -7.96 16.32
N ALA A 66 -24.51 -8.57 15.24
CA ALA A 66 -23.60 -7.91 14.31
C ALA A 66 -24.30 -6.80 13.52
N ILE A 67 -23.62 -5.66 13.42
CA ILE A 67 -24.02 -4.59 12.51
C ILE A 67 -23.50 -4.95 11.12
N LEU A 68 -24.42 -5.27 10.20
CA LEU A 68 -24.10 -5.75 8.85
C LEU A 68 -23.21 -4.76 8.08
N GLN A 69 -23.44 -3.45 8.24
CA GLN A 69 -22.65 -2.42 7.58
C GLN A 69 -21.16 -2.49 7.95
N PHE A 70 -20.84 -2.62 9.24
CA PHE A 70 -19.43 -2.71 9.69
C PHE A 70 -18.75 -3.97 9.16
N SER A 71 -19.52 -5.03 8.99
CA SER A 71 -19.02 -6.30 8.45
C SER A 71 -18.72 -6.19 6.97
N ALA A 72 -19.61 -5.53 6.21
CA ALA A 72 -19.38 -5.22 4.80
C ALA A 72 -18.18 -4.29 4.59
N ASP A 73 -18.07 -3.23 5.39
CA ASP A 73 -16.94 -2.29 5.35
C ASP A 73 -15.61 -2.97 5.72
N CYS A 74 -15.64 -3.90 6.69
CA CYS A 74 -14.49 -4.71 7.09
C CYS A 74 -14.06 -5.66 5.96
N ALA A 75 -15.01 -6.34 5.31
CA ALA A 75 -14.72 -7.17 4.15
C ALA A 75 -14.11 -6.34 3.02
N GLU A 76 -14.76 -5.24 2.62
CA GLU A 76 -14.26 -4.36 1.57
C GLU A 76 -12.83 -3.87 1.88
N SER A 77 -12.57 -3.42 3.11
CA SER A 77 -11.26 -2.94 3.54
C SER A 77 -10.19 -4.04 3.54
N SER A 78 -10.54 -5.26 3.92
CA SER A 78 -9.63 -6.40 3.95
C SER A 78 -9.14 -6.77 2.56
N TYR A 79 -10.04 -6.81 1.57
CA TYR A 79 -9.66 -7.06 0.17
C TYR A 79 -8.81 -5.92 -0.41
N LYS A 80 -9.10 -4.65 -0.09
CA LYS A 80 -8.26 -3.51 -0.49
C LYS A 80 -6.84 -3.63 0.06
N MET A 81 -6.71 -3.89 1.36
CA MET A 81 -5.42 -4.06 2.04
C MET A 81 -4.64 -5.24 1.46
N PHE A 82 -5.30 -6.37 1.21
CA PHE A 82 -4.66 -7.54 0.61
C PHE A 82 -4.13 -7.27 -0.80
N GLY A 83 -4.93 -6.62 -1.64
CA GLY A 83 -4.50 -6.20 -2.98
C GLY A 83 -3.31 -5.24 -2.95
N GLY A 84 -3.35 -4.26 -2.05
CA GLY A 84 -2.23 -3.35 -1.82
C GLY A 84 -0.97 -4.07 -1.32
N ALA A 85 -1.11 -5.06 -0.44
CA ALA A 85 0.00 -5.86 0.08
C ALA A 85 0.67 -6.69 -1.02
N ILE A 86 -0.10 -7.34 -1.90
CA ILE A 86 0.43 -8.03 -3.09
C ILE A 86 1.19 -7.04 -3.97
N GLY A 87 0.62 -5.85 -4.20
CA GLY A 87 1.25 -4.78 -4.96
C GLY A 87 2.59 -4.38 -4.37
N LEU A 88 2.65 -4.16 -3.06
CA LEU A 88 3.86 -3.79 -2.35
C LEU A 88 4.94 -4.88 -2.46
N CYS A 89 4.58 -6.15 -2.26
CA CYS A 89 5.49 -7.28 -2.43
C CYS A 89 6.07 -7.31 -3.84
N PHE A 90 5.23 -7.07 -4.85
CA PHE A 90 5.65 -7.03 -6.25
C PHE A 90 6.60 -5.87 -6.53
N ILE A 91 6.30 -4.66 -6.04
CA ILE A 91 7.15 -3.48 -6.20
C ILE A 91 8.51 -3.67 -5.53
N LEU A 92 8.54 -4.17 -4.30
CA LEU A 92 9.79 -4.41 -3.57
C LEU A 92 10.69 -5.46 -4.24
N TRP A 93 10.11 -6.38 -5.01
CA TRP A 93 10.87 -7.31 -5.85
C TRP A 93 11.31 -6.67 -7.18
N LEU A 94 10.44 -5.87 -7.81
CA LEU A 94 10.63 -5.32 -9.15
C LEU A 94 11.60 -4.12 -9.15
N GLU A 95 11.48 -3.24 -8.16
CA GLU A 95 12.17 -1.95 -8.11
C GLU A 95 13.69 -2.12 -8.17
N PRO A 96 14.35 -2.88 -7.27
CA PRO A 96 15.81 -2.90 -7.21
C PRO A 96 16.43 -3.63 -8.41
N LYS A 97 15.64 -4.51 -9.05
CA LYS A 97 16.10 -5.36 -10.15
C LYS A 97 15.96 -4.69 -11.51
N TYR A 98 14.83 -4.03 -11.76
CA TYR A 98 14.46 -3.59 -13.10
C TYR A 98 14.29 -2.07 -13.22
N ILE A 99 13.71 -1.41 -12.20
CA ILE A 99 13.35 0.01 -12.30
C ILE A 99 14.53 0.89 -11.88
N ARG A 100 15.07 0.64 -10.67
CA ARG A 100 16.15 1.41 -10.04
C ARG A 100 15.90 2.90 -10.21
N PHE A 101 14.75 3.37 -9.72
CA PHE A 101 14.33 4.74 -10.03
C PHE A 101 15.26 5.76 -9.36
N SER A 102 15.47 6.89 -10.02
CA SER A 102 16.27 7.98 -9.46
C SER A 102 15.39 8.94 -8.66
N GLU A 103 15.69 9.06 -7.36
CA GLU A 103 15.02 10.02 -6.48
C GLU A 103 15.42 11.47 -6.79
N LYS A 104 16.59 11.70 -7.41
CA LYS A 104 17.14 13.04 -7.68
C LYS A 104 16.27 13.83 -8.68
N ALA A 105 15.95 15.06 -8.31
CA ALA A 105 15.38 16.12 -9.16
C ALA A 105 15.45 17.46 -8.41
N VAL A 106 15.43 18.57 -9.14
CA VAL A 106 15.31 19.92 -8.56
C VAL A 106 14.00 20.10 -7.80
N TRP A 107 13.96 20.99 -6.80
CA TRP A 107 12.85 21.09 -5.84
C TRP A 107 11.47 21.27 -6.50
N TRP A 108 11.34 22.11 -7.53
CA TRP A 108 10.06 22.33 -8.22
C TRP A 108 9.63 21.09 -9.01
N ALA A 109 10.60 20.37 -9.59
CA ALA A 109 10.33 19.13 -10.31
C ALA A 109 9.90 18.00 -9.35
N GLN A 110 10.36 18.01 -8.08
CA GLN A 110 9.85 17.09 -7.05
C GLN A 110 8.38 17.36 -6.73
N ILE A 111 7.98 18.63 -6.60
CA ILE A 111 6.57 18.99 -6.38
C ILE A 111 5.70 18.47 -7.53
N ILE A 112 6.14 18.68 -8.78
CA ILE A 112 5.43 18.17 -9.95
C ILE A 112 5.38 16.64 -9.97
N LYS A 113 6.50 15.96 -9.64
CA LYS A 113 6.53 14.48 -9.53
C LYS A 113 5.49 13.97 -8.54
N VAL A 114 5.39 14.59 -7.38
CA VAL A 114 4.43 14.20 -6.33
C VAL A 114 3.01 14.51 -6.78
N ALA A 115 2.73 15.71 -7.27
CA ALA A 115 1.39 16.11 -7.69
C ALA A 115 0.86 15.25 -8.83
N LEU A 116 1.65 15.01 -9.88
CA LEU A 116 1.26 14.16 -11.00
C LEU A 116 1.16 12.69 -10.59
N GLY A 117 2.06 12.20 -9.72
CA GLY A 117 2.00 10.84 -9.21
C GLY A 117 0.75 10.58 -8.38
N LEU A 118 0.41 11.48 -7.47
CA LEU A 118 -0.83 11.43 -6.69
C LEU A 118 -2.05 11.52 -7.60
N GLY A 119 -2.05 12.46 -8.55
CA GLY A 119 -3.12 12.59 -9.54
C GLY A 119 -3.34 11.31 -10.35
N LEU A 120 -2.26 10.65 -10.76
CA LEU A 120 -2.33 9.37 -11.49
C LEU A 120 -2.91 8.25 -10.62
N VAL A 121 -2.47 8.13 -9.36
CA VAL A 121 -3.00 7.12 -8.43
C VAL A 121 -4.49 7.37 -8.13
N VAL A 122 -4.89 8.62 -7.93
CA VAL A 122 -6.30 9.01 -7.73
C VAL A 122 -7.13 8.75 -9.00
N ALA A 123 -6.59 9.02 -10.18
CA ALA A 123 -7.25 8.72 -11.44
C ALA A 123 -7.50 7.21 -11.58
N VAL A 124 -6.49 6.38 -11.32
CA VAL A 124 -6.65 4.92 -11.28
C VAL A 124 -7.71 4.53 -10.27
N GLN A 125 -7.66 5.08 -9.06
CA GLN A 125 -8.63 4.80 -8.01
C GLN A 125 -10.06 5.14 -8.46
N ALA A 126 -10.29 6.28 -9.10
CA ALA A 126 -11.61 6.72 -9.53
C ALA A 126 -12.12 5.92 -10.74
N PHE A 127 -11.32 5.84 -11.82
CA PHE A 127 -11.75 5.26 -13.09
C PHE A 127 -11.82 3.74 -13.08
N THR A 128 -11.07 3.05 -12.22
CA THR A 128 -11.12 1.58 -12.15
C THR A 128 -12.24 1.05 -11.25
N LYS A 129 -12.85 1.89 -10.40
CA LYS A 129 -13.89 1.45 -9.46
C LYS A 129 -15.09 0.84 -10.19
N THR A 130 -15.73 1.61 -11.05
CA THR A 130 -16.92 1.20 -11.79
C THR A 130 -16.69 -0.03 -12.69
N PRO A 131 -15.65 -0.08 -13.54
CA PRO A 131 -15.43 -1.24 -14.40
C PRO A 131 -15.08 -2.50 -13.60
N LEU A 132 -14.28 -2.40 -12.54
CA LEU A 132 -13.94 -3.56 -11.72
C LEU A 132 -15.13 -4.06 -10.90
N LEU A 133 -16.02 -3.17 -10.44
CA LEU A 133 -17.27 -3.58 -9.80
C LEU A 133 -18.19 -4.33 -10.77
N ALA A 134 -18.30 -3.84 -12.01
CA ALA A 134 -19.07 -4.51 -13.05
C ALA A 134 -18.48 -5.90 -13.40
N LEU A 135 -17.16 -6.01 -13.54
CA LEU A 135 -16.47 -7.27 -13.83
C LEU A 135 -16.50 -8.26 -12.67
N SER A 136 -16.51 -7.77 -11.43
CA SER A 136 -16.56 -8.63 -10.24
C SER A 136 -17.96 -9.06 -9.84
N GLY A 137 -19.00 -8.60 -10.53
CA GLY A 137 -20.39 -8.88 -10.16
C GLY A 137 -20.75 -8.35 -8.76
N GLY A 138 -20.06 -7.28 -8.30
CA GLY A 138 -20.21 -6.75 -6.96
C GLY A 138 -19.42 -7.47 -5.86
N LEU A 139 -18.58 -8.45 -6.21
CA LEU A 139 -17.75 -9.16 -5.23
C LEU A 139 -16.52 -8.35 -4.81
N ASN A 140 -16.07 -8.55 -3.57
CA ASN A 140 -14.99 -7.76 -2.97
C ASN A 140 -13.61 -7.99 -3.60
N TRP A 141 -13.38 -9.08 -4.34
CA TRP A 141 -12.09 -9.32 -5.01
C TRP A 141 -11.73 -8.25 -6.05
N GLY A 142 -12.74 -7.58 -6.63
CA GLY A 142 -12.51 -6.43 -7.52
C GLY A 142 -11.77 -5.29 -6.81
N ASN A 143 -11.99 -5.12 -5.50
CA ASN A 143 -11.26 -4.14 -4.70
C ASN A 143 -9.80 -4.52 -4.48
N SER A 144 -9.46 -5.82 -4.40
CA SER A 144 -8.05 -6.24 -4.36
C SER A 144 -7.32 -5.86 -5.64
N ILE A 145 -7.91 -6.14 -6.81
CA ILE A 145 -7.30 -5.78 -8.10
C ILE A 145 -7.14 -4.27 -8.21
N ARG A 146 -8.16 -3.51 -7.82
CA ARG A 146 -8.12 -2.05 -7.85
C ARG A 146 -6.93 -1.49 -7.06
N TYR A 147 -6.74 -1.94 -5.82
CA TYR A 147 -5.67 -1.44 -4.96
C TYR A 147 -4.30 -1.98 -5.37
N PHE A 148 -4.23 -3.20 -5.91
CA PHE A 148 -3.04 -3.72 -6.57
C PHE A 148 -2.61 -2.80 -7.73
N LEU A 149 -3.53 -2.43 -8.62
CA LEU A 149 -3.26 -1.51 -9.73
C LEU A 149 -2.80 -0.12 -9.26
N MET A 150 -3.40 0.40 -8.18
CA MET A 150 -2.96 1.68 -7.59
C MET A 150 -1.49 1.61 -7.15
N VAL A 151 -1.09 0.54 -6.46
CA VAL A 151 0.29 0.34 -6.01
C VAL A 151 1.23 0.10 -7.20
N LEU A 152 0.83 -0.67 -8.21
CA LEU A 152 1.62 -0.86 -9.43
C LEU A 152 1.85 0.46 -10.17
N VAL A 153 0.82 1.26 -10.33
CA VAL A 153 0.92 2.53 -11.05
C VAL A 153 1.81 3.50 -10.29
N GLY A 154 1.59 3.66 -8.99
CA GLY A 154 2.38 4.57 -8.16
C GLY A 154 3.82 4.10 -7.92
N GLY A 155 4.04 2.79 -7.76
CA GLY A 155 5.32 2.21 -7.37
C GLY A 155 6.18 1.70 -8.53
N ALA A 156 5.59 1.36 -9.69
CA ALA A 156 6.33 0.90 -10.86
C ALA A 156 6.21 1.83 -12.07
N LEU A 157 4.98 2.12 -12.52
CA LEU A 157 4.80 2.87 -13.77
C LEU A 157 5.22 4.33 -13.65
N TRP A 158 4.79 5.02 -12.59
CA TRP A 158 5.11 6.43 -12.40
C TRP A 158 6.61 6.70 -12.24
N PRO A 159 7.37 5.91 -11.44
CA PRO A 159 8.81 6.10 -11.29
C PRO A 159 9.62 5.91 -12.58
N LEU A 160 9.11 5.24 -13.61
CA LEU A 160 9.77 5.17 -14.92
C LEU A 160 9.97 6.57 -15.53
N SER A 161 9.09 7.52 -15.21
CA SER A 161 9.22 8.92 -15.64
C SER A 161 10.36 9.67 -14.92
N PHE A 162 10.85 9.19 -13.77
CA PHE A 162 11.76 9.97 -12.91
C PHE A 162 13.11 10.26 -13.56
N ARG A 163 13.54 9.42 -14.51
CA ARG A 163 14.76 9.66 -15.30
C ARG A 163 14.68 10.95 -16.13
N PHE A 164 13.49 11.30 -16.61
CA PHE A 164 13.27 12.56 -17.32
C PHE A 164 13.40 13.75 -16.36
N PHE A 165 12.70 13.69 -15.23
CA PHE A 165 12.73 14.76 -14.24
C PHE A 165 14.11 14.97 -13.59
N GLY A 166 14.92 13.91 -13.45
CA GLY A 166 16.29 14.03 -12.96
C GLY A 166 17.25 14.78 -13.89
N LYS A 167 16.87 14.97 -15.17
CA LYS A 167 17.63 15.79 -16.12
C LYS A 167 17.23 17.28 -16.04
N LEU A 168 16.06 17.59 -15.49
CA LEU A 168 15.60 18.97 -15.33
C LEU A 168 16.48 19.70 -14.32
N GLY A 169 17.10 20.80 -14.75
CA GLY A 169 18.02 21.61 -13.93
C GLY A 169 19.50 21.25 -14.04
N ARG A 170 19.88 20.24 -14.84
CA ARG A 170 21.28 20.10 -15.26
C ARG A 170 21.61 21.24 -16.23
N LYS A 171 22.48 22.18 -15.84
CA LYS A 171 23.07 23.14 -16.77
C LYS A 171 23.80 22.34 -17.86
N LYS A 172 23.50 22.60 -19.14
CA LYS A 172 24.41 22.19 -20.23
C LYS A 172 25.71 22.96 -20.00
N GLU A 173 26.79 22.30 -19.63
CA GLU A 173 28.11 22.89 -19.81
C GLU A 173 28.29 23.12 -21.32
N PRO A 174 28.69 24.33 -21.75
CA PRO A 174 29.11 24.53 -23.12
C PRO A 174 30.32 23.63 -23.36
N ALA A 175 30.31 22.87 -24.45
CA ALA A 175 31.47 22.12 -24.90
C ALA A 175 32.64 23.12 -25.06
N ALA A 176 33.73 22.87 -24.33
CA ALA A 176 34.99 23.60 -24.46
C ALA A 176 35.75 23.10 -25.70
#